data_AF-A0AAD7TWG7-F1
#
_entry.id   AF-A0AAD7TWG7-F1
#
_cell.length_a   1.000
_cell.length_b   1.000
_cell.length_c   1.000
_cell.angle_alpha   90.00
_cell.angle_beta   90.00
_cell.angle_gamma   90.00
#
_symmetry.space_group_name_H-M   'P 1'
#
loop_
_entity.id
_entity.type
_entity.pdbx_description
1 polymer ?
#
loop_
_entity_poly.entity_id
_entity_poly.type
_entity_poly.pdbx_seq_one_letter_code
_entity_poly.pdbx_strand_id
1 'polypeptide(L)'
;MLSHTPKSAVWKKLADARLFAALCAIHFRVSFMAGSSVKLTERQKKAHMKALPSPWYEPLAIICTAALQGPMRPTKTERTMIEEIKEQWSAVMQRIWSEPGKSLDNDPSAVFERAIVAQIVMKLSTLNPSFLQVIFKPEDLTLAVCFRFWAHAIVQEDLVLNNTLFLTLLKPELASPWKRYLATHPPPASQVILSRMLLGASEEVGAQEQRTPSQTAEIVVDAFANHLAIDRMPLAIVGQEVELFMAIWTLAETEFPEFPRAVCKADRFWAAIPPIVRRSLLSRQHEDRAVGVNALRLYLQTMYYTNEAEAELADAIIYGWVTGGLFDMLDEMMEAILVQVEGPMAIALIMTTITSAYPKLSAKTRTALRAQLPRTGAVWRIVKFGLLRGVNSNERQCLRDYASFSSGRAIQNPYNPLWHQGAWETLASLGWKVRGSRFCSRRGCKRAATGPMCATGRCKRTRYCSHWCLQRDKEHIEMCSKNWFMIIEHSTRGEDVDTVDVAALGTSMSWFSWLLLTVLSFIARLMGFGI
;
A
#
# COMPACT_ATOMS: atom_id res chain seq x y z
N MET A 1 33.91 11.08 -25.36
CA MET A 1 33.42 12.12 -26.30
C MET A 1 33.10 11.46 -27.64
N LEU A 2 31.88 10.97 -27.82
CA LEU A 2 31.35 10.53 -29.12
C LEU A 2 30.31 11.58 -29.55
N SER A 3 30.39 12.03 -30.80
CA SER A 3 29.59 13.14 -31.33
C SER A 3 28.09 12.91 -31.14
N HIS A 4 27.41 13.85 -30.47
CA HIS A 4 26.00 13.83 -30.05
C HIS A 4 24.94 13.87 -31.17
N THR A 5 25.28 13.49 -32.41
CA THR A 5 24.31 13.52 -33.51
C THR A 5 23.92 12.09 -33.92
N PRO A 6 22.74 11.58 -33.47
CA PRO A 6 22.16 10.31 -33.95
C PRO A 6 21.87 10.29 -35.47
N LYS A 7 22.18 11.38 -36.19
CA LYS A 7 22.13 11.51 -37.65
C LYS A 7 23.43 11.11 -38.36
N SER A 8 24.44 10.59 -37.65
CA SER A 8 25.72 10.27 -38.28
C SER A 8 25.57 9.15 -39.32
N ALA A 9 26.32 9.25 -40.43
CA ALA A 9 26.34 8.19 -41.45
C ALA A 9 26.82 6.84 -40.90
N VAL A 10 27.61 6.86 -39.81
CA VAL A 10 28.07 5.68 -39.09
C VAL A 10 26.87 4.94 -38.48
N TRP A 11 25.95 5.65 -37.83
CA TRP A 11 24.76 5.05 -37.22
C TRP A 11 23.92 4.28 -38.22
N LYS A 12 23.66 4.91 -39.37
CA LYS A 12 22.92 4.28 -40.46
C LYS A 12 23.61 3.00 -40.95
N LYS A 13 24.93 3.02 -41.13
CA LYS A 13 25.70 1.84 -41.55
C LYS A 13 25.62 0.70 -40.54
N LEU A 14 25.62 0.99 -39.24
CA LEU A 14 25.51 -0.04 -38.19
C LEU A 14 24.13 -0.70 -38.20
N ALA A 15 23.07 0.09 -38.36
CA ALA A 15 21.70 -0.44 -38.50
C ALA A 15 21.55 -1.24 -39.80
N ASP A 16 22.05 -0.72 -40.93
CA ASP A 16 22.02 -1.42 -42.22
C ASP A 16 22.83 -2.75 -42.17
N ALA A 17 23.85 -2.81 -41.31
CA ALA A 17 24.64 -4.02 -41.04
C ALA A 17 24.00 -4.99 -40.02
N ARG A 18 22.76 -4.74 -39.59
CA ARG A 18 22.02 -5.52 -38.58
C ARG A 18 22.77 -5.67 -37.26
N LEU A 19 23.49 -4.62 -36.82
CA LEU A 19 24.25 -4.65 -35.57
C LEU A 19 23.36 -5.07 -34.38
N PHE A 20 22.09 -4.71 -34.35
CA PHE A 20 21.23 -5.01 -33.20
C PHE A 20 20.83 -6.48 -33.15
N ALA A 21 20.50 -7.07 -34.30
CA ALA A 21 20.34 -8.52 -34.39
C ALA A 21 21.64 -9.23 -33.97
N ALA A 22 22.80 -8.73 -34.41
CA ALA A 22 24.09 -9.26 -34.02
C ALA A 22 24.38 -9.09 -32.52
N LEU A 23 24.04 -7.94 -31.92
CA LEU A 23 24.18 -7.70 -30.49
C LEU A 23 23.31 -8.72 -29.76
N CYS A 24 22.01 -8.79 -30.03
CA CYS A 24 21.08 -9.79 -29.48
C CYS A 24 21.62 -11.23 -29.60
N ALA A 25 22.27 -11.57 -30.73
CA ALA A 25 22.89 -12.86 -30.94
C ALA A 25 24.23 -13.05 -30.19
N ILE A 26 25.07 -12.01 -30.06
CA ILE A 26 26.36 -12.05 -29.36
C ILE A 26 26.16 -12.31 -27.86
N HIS A 27 25.01 -11.93 -27.29
CA HIS A 27 24.63 -12.33 -25.94
C HIS A 27 24.82 -13.84 -25.75
N PHE A 28 24.66 -14.66 -26.80
CA PHE A 28 24.84 -16.11 -26.75
C PHE A 28 26.27 -16.62 -26.54
N ARG A 29 27.32 -15.81 -26.73
CA ARG A 29 28.69 -16.33 -26.89
C ARG A 29 29.78 -15.59 -26.12
N VAL A 30 29.47 -14.69 -25.21
CA VAL A 30 30.50 -14.03 -24.38
C VAL A 30 31.03 -15.01 -23.32
N SER A 31 31.78 -16.02 -23.78
CA SER A 31 32.73 -16.73 -22.96
C SER A 31 33.94 -15.82 -22.81
N PHE A 32 34.30 -15.54 -21.56
CA PHE A 32 35.40 -14.70 -21.12
C PHE A 32 36.64 -14.79 -22.05
N MET A 33 36.81 -13.83 -22.95
CA MET A 33 38.09 -13.63 -23.64
C MET A 33 39.06 -12.94 -22.68
N ALA A 34 39.42 -13.61 -21.57
CA ALA A 34 40.58 -13.23 -20.78
C ALA A 34 41.84 -13.55 -21.60
N GLY A 35 42.11 -12.73 -22.61
CA GLY A 35 43.34 -12.75 -23.39
C GLY A 35 44.57 -12.24 -22.61
N SER A 36 44.50 -12.17 -21.28
CA SER A 36 45.63 -11.73 -20.45
C SER A 36 46.35 -12.95 -19.89
N SER A 37 47.63 -13.10 -20.25
CA SER A 37 48.59 -14.10 -19.74
C SER A 37 48.85 -14.05 -18.22
N VAL A 38 48.11 -13.23 -17.46
CA VAL A 38 48.22 -13.09 -16.02
C VAL A 38 47.48 -14.26 -15.36
N LYS A 39 48.22 -15.19 -14.75
CA LYS A 39 47.67 -16.26 -13.90
C LYS A 39 47.04 -15.66 -12.64
N LEU A 40 45.78 -15.25 -12.73
CA LEU A 40 44.98 -14.87 -11.56
C LEU A 40 44.76 -16.09 -10.68
N THR A 41 44.90 -15.93 -9.36
CA THR A 41 44.48 -16.93 -8.38
C THR A 41 42.97 -17.15 -8.47
N GLU A 42 42.47 -18.32 -8.05
CA GLU A 42 41.04 -18.64 -8.10
C GLU A 42 40.18 -17.62 -7.34
N ARG A 43 40.70 -17.11 -6.22
CA ARG A 43 40.08 -16.02 -5.45
C ARG A 43 40.00 -14.72 -6.25
N GLN A 44 41.06 -14.35 -6.98
CA GLN A 44 41.06 -13.17 -7.84
C GLN A 44 40.14 -13.34 -9.04
N LYS A 45 40.07 -14.54 -9.65
CA LYS A 45 39.11 -14.84 -10.72
C LYS A 45 37.69 -14.69 -10.23
N LYS A 46 37.34 -15.28 -9.08
CA LYS A 46 36.00 -15.16 -8.49
C LYS A 46 35.67 -13.72 -8.13
N ALA A 47 36.61 -12.97 -7.56
CA ALA A 47 36.42 -11.55 -7.27
C ALA A 47 36.26 -10.70 -8.54
N HIS A 48 37.03 -10.98 -9.59
CA HIS A 48 36.95 -10.29 -10.87
C HIS A 48 35.65 -10.61 -11.61
N MET A 49 35.22 -11.88 -11.63
CA MET A 49 33.91 -12.27 -12.15
C MET A 49 32.78 -11.60 -11.37
N LYS A 50 32.89 -11.53 -10.04
CA LYS A 50 31.95 -10.78 -9.21
C LYS A 50 31.98 -9.26 -9.47
N ALA A 51 33.04 -8.71 -10.07
CA ALA A 51 33.11 -7.29 -10.41
C ALA A 51 32.50 -6.98 -11.79
N LEU A 52 32.52 -7.92 -12.74
CA LEU A 52 32.05 -7.70 -14.10
C LEU A 52 30.53 -7.77 -14.24
N PRO A 53 29.90 -6.92 -15.07
CA PRO A 53 28.45 -7.00 -15.30
C PRO A 53 28.05 -8.34 -15.92
N SER A 54 26.76 -8.66 -15.85
CA SER A 54 26.20 -9.84 -16.50
C SER A 54 26.50 -9.83 -18.01
N PRO A 55 26.77 -10.99 -18.65
CA PRO A 55 27.14 -11.05 -20.07
C PRO A 55 26.15 -10.40 -21.03
N TRP A 56 24.88 -10.31 -20.63
CA TRP A 56 23.81 -9.69 -21.39
C TRP A 56 23.66 -8.17 -21.16
N TYR A 57 24.28 -7.61 -20.13
CA TYR A 57 24.06 -6.20 -19.75
C TYR A 57 24.61 -5.21 -20.77
N GLU A 58 25.89 -5.34 -21.14
CA GLU A 58 26.56 -4.38 -22.05
C GLU A 58 25.87 -4.27 -23.42
N PRO A 59 25.53 -5.36 -24.11
CA PRO A 59 24.76 -5.26 -25.34
C PRO A 59 23.38 -4.60 -25.15
N LEU A 60 22.66 -4.88 -24.05
CA LEU A 60 21.42 -4.18 -23.74
C LEU A 60 21.64 -2.69 -23.44
N ALA A 61 22.75 -2.33 -22.79
CA ALA A 61 23.12 -0.94 -22.50
C ALA A 61 23.32 -0.14 -23.79
N ILE A 62 23.95 -0.76 -24.80
CA ILE A 62 24.08 -0.19 -26.14
C ILE A 62 22.69 0.01 -26.79
N ILE A 63 21.82 -1.02 -26.76
CA ILE A 63 20.46 -0.94 -27.28
C ILE A 63 19.63 0.14 -26.57
N CYS A 64 19.72 0.21 -25.25
CA CYS A 64 19.00 1.19 -24.44
C CYS A 64 19.47 2.61 -24.78
N THR A 65 20.79 2.83 -24.83
CA THR A 65 21.38 4.12 -25.20
C THR A 65 20.93 4.55 -26.60
N ALA A 66 20.97 3.64 -27.57
CA ALA A 66 20.48 3.85 -28.92
C ALA A 66 19.02 4.28 -28.96
N ALA A 67 18.16 3.57 -28.24
CA ALA A 67 16.74 3.86 -28.15
C ALA A 67 16.49 5.23 -27.50
N LEU A 68 17.19 5.54 -26.40
CA LEU A 68 17.04 6.79 -25.64
C LEU A 68 17.50 8.01 -26.43
N GLN A 69 18.61 7.90 -27.16
CA GLN A 69 19.16 8.98 -27.98
C GLN A 69 18.46 9.15 -29.33
N GLY A 70 17.66 8.16 -29.74
CA GLY A 70 16.88 8.21 -30.96
C GLY A 70 15.90 9.40 -31.00
N PRO A 71 15.62 9.97 -32.18
CA PRO A 71 14.65 11.05 -32.32
C PRO A 71 13.25 10.59 -31.88
N MET A 72 12.48 11.50 -31.27
CA MET A 72 11.12 11.22 -30.81
C MET A 72 10.21 10.69 -31.94
N ARG A 73 10.45 11.14 -33.18
CA ARG A 73 9.86 10.55 -34.39
C ARG A 73 10.90 9.61 -35.02
N PRO A 74 10.72 8.28 -34.96
CA PRO A 74 11.72 7.34 -35.45
C PRO A 74 11.89 7.48 -36.97
N THR A 75 13.14 7.63 -37.41
CA THR A 75 13.49 7.63 -38.83
C THR A 75 13.46 6.20 -39.38
N LYS A 76 13.77 6.01 -40.67
CA LYS A 76 13.90 4.67 -41.26
C LYS A 76 14.90 3.81 -40.46
N THR A 77 15.99 4.41 -39.99
CA THR A 77 17.05 3.72 -39.23
C THR A 77 16.53 3.22 -37.89
N GLU A 78 15.86 4.06 -37.08
CA GLU A 78 15.30 3.61 -35.81
C GLU A 78 14.18 2.57 -36.00
N ARG A 79 13.39 2.67 -37.08
CA ARG A 79 12.38 1.64 -37.39
C ARG A 79 13.01 0.29 -37.70
N THR A 80 14.06 0.27 -38.52
CA THR A 80 14.81 -0.96 -38.81
C THR A 80 15.40 -1.56 -37.53
N MET A 81 16.04 -0.74 -36.69
CA MET A 81 16.53 -1.17 -35.37
C MET A 81 15.42 -1.80 -34.51
N ILE A 82 14.26 -1.15 -34.42
CA ILE A 82 13.14 -1.66 -33.60
C ILE A 82 12.64 -3.00 -34.13
N GLU A 83 12.46 -3.16 -35.44
CA GLU A 83 12.00 -4.44 -36.01
C GLU A 83 13.03 -5.56 -35.79
N GLU A 84 14.33 -5.28 -35.90
CA GLU A 84 15.38 -6.26 -35.55
C GLU A 84 15.33 -6.68 -34.08
N ILE A 85 15.10 -5.72 -33.17
CA ILE A 85 14.97 -6.04 -31.74
C ILE A 85 13.72 -6.89 -31.50
N LYS A 86 12.58 -6.56 -32.13
CA LYS A 86 11.33 -7.33 -32.02
C LYS A 86 11.51 -8.80 -32.41
N GLU A 87 12.28 -9.08 -33.47
CA GLU A 87 12.55 -10.44 -33.93
C GLU A 87 13.33 -11.29 -32.90
N GLN A 88 14.20 -10.66 -32.11
CA GLN A 88 15.11 -11.35 -31.19
C GLN A 88 14.69 -11.24 -29.71
N TRP A 89 13.75 -10.35 -29.39
CA TRP A 89 13.45 -9.95 -28.01
C TRP A 89 13.08 -11.12 -27.09
N SER A 90 12.17 -11.99 -27.52
CA SER A 90 11.73 -13.13 -26.70
C SER A 90 12.88 -14.09 -26.40
N ALA A 91 13.82 -14.29 -27.33
CA ALA A 91 15.02 -15.10 -27.10
C ALA A 91 15.98 -14.43 -26.10
N VAL A 92 16.10 -13.11 -26.13
CA VAL A 92 16.87 -12.34 -25.14
C VAL A 92 16.22 -12.46 -23.76
N MET A 93 14.89 -12.34 -23.64
CA MET A 93 14.18 -12.50 -22.37
C MET A 93 14.31 -13.91 -21.82
N GLN A 94 14.21 -14.94 -22.68
CA GLN A 94 14.44 -16.34 -22.29
C GLN A 94 15.85 -16.54 -21.72
N ARG A 95 16.86 -15.91 -22.32
CA ARG A 95 18.23 -15.96 -21.80
C ARG A 95 18.33 -15.29 -20.43
N ILE A 96 17.82 -14.07 -20.27
CA ILE A 96 17.86 -13.36 -18.98
C ILE A 96 17.11 -14.14 -17.90
N TRP A 97 16.01 -14.78 -18.26
CA TRP A 97 15.25 -15.65 -17.38
C TRP A 97 16.09 -16.81 -16.83
N SER A 98 16.79 -17.52 -17.72
CA SER A 98 17.62 -18.68 -17.40
C SER A 98 18.99 -18.32 -16.82
N GLU A 99 19.55 -17.17 -17.19
CA GLU A 99 20.87 -16.67 -16.77
C GLU A 99 20.76 -15.23 -16.23
N PRO A 100 20.08 -15.00 -15.09
CA PRO A 100 19.83 -13.64 -14.61
C PRO A 100 21.10 -12.94 -14.11
N GLY A 101 22.22 -13.65 -13.97
CA GLY A 101 23.49 -13.08 -13.57
C GLY A 101 23.37 -12.34 -12.24
N LYS A 102 23.83 -11.09 -12.19
CA LYS A 102 23.83 -10.26 -10.98
C LYS A 102 22.52 -9.52 -10.71
N SER A 103 21.58 -9.51 -11.65
CA SER A 103 20.33 -8.75 -11.49
C SER A 103 19.55 -9.09 -10.21
N LEU A 104 19.75 -10.28 -9.64
CA LEU A 104 19.11 -10.73 -8.40
C LEU A 104 19.94 -10.49 -7.14
N ASP A 105 21.19 -10.07 -7.29
CA ASP A 105 22.06 -9.75 -6.17
C ASP A 105 21.54 -8.49 -5.47
N ASN A 106 21.57 -8.51 -4.14
CA ASN A 106 21.36 -7.33 -3.30
C ASN A 106 22.62 -6.42 -3.30
N ASP A 107 23.08 -6.06 -4.50
CA ASP A 107 24.25 -5.23 -4.75
C ASP A 107 23.83 -3.98 -5.53
N PRO A 108 24.25 -2.77 -5.13
CA PRO A 108 23.97 -1.54 -5.87
C PRO A 108 24.44 -1.54 -7.33
N SER A 109 25.49 -2.31 -7.68
CA SER A 109 25.95 -2.44 -9.07
C SER A 109 24.95 -3.16 -9.98
N ALA A 110 24.03 -3.97 -9.41
CA ALA A 110 22.99 -4.67 -10.17
C ALA A 110 21.77 -3.82 -10.50
N VAL A 111 21.69 -2.57 -9.99
CA VAL A 111 20.56 -1.66 -10.22
C VAL A 111 20.33 -1.41 -11.70
N PHE A 112 21.40 -1.15 -12.45
CA PHE A 112 21.28 -0.92 -13.90
C PHE A 112 20.83 -2.17 -14.65
N GLU A 113 21.24 -3.35 -14.20
CA GLU A 113 20.80 -4.62 -14.76
C GLU A 113 19.29 -4.86 -14.54
N ARG A 114 18.76 -4.51 -13.36
CA ARG A 114 17.33 -4.59 -13.04
C ARG A 114 16.47 -3.55 -13.76
N ALA A 115 17.03 -2.38 -14.05
CA ALA A 115 16.31 -1.26 -14.65
C ALA A 115 16.20 -1.37 -16.18
N ILE A 116 17.20 -1.98 -16.84
CA ILE A 116 17.40 -1.78 -18.28
C ILE A 116 16.30 -2.36 -19.16
N VAL A 117 15.74 -3.52 -18.78
CA VAL A 117 14.70 -4.19 -19.57
C VAL A 117 13.44 -3.35 -19.60
N ALA A 118 12.98 -2.88 -18.44
CA ALA A 118 11.82 -1.99 -18.34
C ALA A 118 12.06 -0.68 -19.12
N GLN A 119 13.27 -0.11 -19.03
CA GLN A 119 13.60 1.13 -19.76
C GLN A 119 13.56 0.95 -21.29
N ILE A 120 14.12 -0.15 -21.80
CA ILE A 120 14.06 -0.50 -23.23
C ILE A 120 12.61 -0.67 -23.66
N VAL A 121 11.84 -1.48 -22.94
CA VAL A 121 10.42 -1.74 -23.23
C VAL A 121 9.63 -0.43 -23.30
N MET A 122 9.76 0.42 -22.28
CA MET A 122 9.07 1.70 -22.22
C MET A 122 9.44 2.57 -23.42
N LYS A 123 10.74 2.71 -23.70
CA LYS A 123 11.22 3.58 -24.78
C LYS A 123 10.84 3.06 -26.17
N LEU A 124 11.04 1.78 -26.45
CA LEU A 124 10.70 1.18 -27.75
C LEU A 124 9.20 1.21 -27.98
N SER A 125 8.38 0.96 -26.95
CA SER A 125 6.91 1.03 -27.05
C SER A 125 6.41 2.46 -27.26
N THR A 126 7.11 3.48 -26.73
CA THR A 126 6.80 4.88 -27.06
C THR A 126 7.18 5.24 -28.50
N LEU A 127 8.32 4.77 -29.00
CA LEU A 127 8.77 5.06 -30.37
C LEU A 127 7.94 4.29 -31.41
N ASN A 128 7.61 3.03 -31.14
CA ASN A 128 6.82 2.15 -31.99
C ASN A 128 5.91 1.27 -31.10
N PRO A 129 4.65 1.68 -30.88
CA PRO A 129 3.72 0.95 -30.03
C PRO A 129 3.45 -0.52 -30.42
N SER A 130 3.75 -0.93 -31.67
CA SER A 130 3.67 -2.35 -32.05
C SER A 130 4.63 -3.25 -31.29
N PHE A 131 5.64 -2.68 -30.62
CA PHE A 131 6.51 -3.43 -29.70
C PHE A 131 5.73 -4.09 -28.57
N LEU A 132 4.61 -3.50 -28.13
CA LEU A 132 3.72 -4.08 -27.12
C LEU A 132 3.15 -5.44 -27.56
N GLN A 133 2.95 -5.66 -28.86
CA GLN A 133 2.48 -6.97 -29.35
C GLN A 133 3.48 -8.09 -29.07
N VAL A 134 4.78 -7.78 -29.04
CA VAL A 134 5.82 -8.77 -28.68
C VAL A 134 5.68 -9.14 -27.21
N ILE A 135 5.54 -8.13 -26.35
CA ILE A 135 5.40 -8.31 -24.90
C ILE A 135 4.09 -9.03 -24.57
N PHE A 136 3.02 -8.81 -25.34
CA PHE A 136 1.73 -9.46 -25.13
C PHE A 136 1.65 -10.89 -25.64
N LYS A 137 2.66 -11.40 -26.35
CA LYS A 137 2.71 -12.83 -26.70
C LYS A 137 2.71 -13.70 -25.44
N PRO A 138 1.89 -14.76 -25.38
CA PRO A 138 1.81 -15.63 -24.19
C PRO A 138 3.15 -16.20 -23.72
N GLU A 139 4.00 -16.58 -24.67
CA GLU A 139 5.31 -17.20 -24.44
C GLU A 139 6.43 -16.21 -24.09
N ASP A 140 6.20 -14.90 -24.21
CA ASP A 140 7.23 -13.91 -23.95
C ASP A 140 7.44 -13.71 -22.43
N LEU A 141 8.69 -13.65 -21.99
CA LEU A 141 9.04 -13.56 -20.57
C LEU A 141 9.31 -12.15 -20.07
N THR A 142 9.06 -11.10 -20.86
CA THR A 142 9.37 -9.71 -20.45
C THR A 142 8.72 -9.33 -19.13
N LEU A 143 7.43 -9.64 -18.95
CA LEU A 143 6.71 -9.28 -17.74
C LEU A 143 7.25 -10.03 -16.51
N ALA A 144 7.54 -11.33 -16.68
CA ALA A 144 8.12 -12.16 -15.62
C ALA A 144 9.53 -11.68 -15.24
N VAL A 145 10.38 -11.37 -16.22
CA VAL A 145 11.74 -10.85 -16.01
C VAL A 145 11.70 -9.50 -15.28
N CYS A 146 10.92 -8.54 -15.76
CA CYS A 146 10.77 -7.24 -15.10
C CYS A 146 10.19 -7.38 -13.68
N PHE A 147 9.28 -8.33 -13.45
CA PHE A 147 8.64 -8.47 -12.14
C PHE A 147 9.58 -9.13 -11.13
N ARG A 148 10.41 -10.07 -11.61
CA ARG A 148 11.54 -10.60 -10.84
C ARG A 148 12.54 -9.48 -10.50
N PHE A 149 12.86 -8.60 -11.45
CA PHE A 149 13.74 -7.46 -11.19
C PHE A 149 13.13 -6.47 -10.20
N TRP A 150 11.84 -6.18 -10.31
CA TRP A 150 11.11 -5.39 -9.33
C TRP A 150 11.18 -6.00 -7.94
N ALA A 151 10.93 -7.32 -7.79
CA ALA A 151 10.97 -7.98 -6.49
C ALA A 151 12.36 -7.95 -5.81
N HIS A 152 13.43 -7.75 -6.60
CA HIS A 152 14.82 -7.63 -6.13
C HIS A 152 15.33 -6.18 -6.16
N ALA A 153 14.47 -5.19 -6.39
CA ALA A 153 14.86 -3.80 -6.43
C ALA A 153 15.17 -3.27 -5.02
N ILE A 154 16.19 -2.43 -4.91
CA ILE A 154 16.73 -1.97 -3.62
C ILE A 154 16.93 -0.46 -3.54
N VAL A 155 16.74 0.25 -4.65
CA VAL A 155 16.87 1.71 -4.74
C VAL A 155 15.74 2.29 -5.58
N GLN A 156 15.73 3.61 -5.75
CA GLN A 156 14.66 4.29 -6.46
C GLN A 156 14.70 4.06 -7.98
N GLU A 157 15.89 3.92 -8.57
CA GLU A 157 16.09 3.93 -10.02
C GLU A 157 15.47 2.71 -10.70
N ASP A 158 15.66 1.51 -10.13
CA ASP A 158 15.10 0.26 -10.63
C ASP A 158 13.62 0.11 -10.28
N LEU A 159 13.17 0.62 -9.13
CA LEU A 159 11.75 0.65 -8.76
C LEU A 159 10.91 1.48 -9.74
N VAL A 160 11.30 2.73 -10.03
CA VAL A 160 10.49 3.65 -10.86
C VAL A 160 10.22 3.07 -12.24
N LEU A 161 11.25 2.49 -12.88
CA LEU A 161 11.12 1.98 -14.24
C LEU A 161 10.21 0.75 -14.30
N ASN A 162 10.38 -0.19 -13.37
CA ASN A 162 9.54 -1.37 -13.30
C ASN A 162 8.10 -1.03 -12.91
N ASN A 163 7.90 -0.17 -11.90
CA ASN A 163 6.56 0.29 -11.50
C ASN A 163 5.83 1.00 -12.63
N THR A 164 6.53 1.91 -13.32
CA THR A 164 5.94 2.64 -14.44
C THR A 164 5.48 1.66 -15.51
N LEU A 165 6.28 0.64 -15.85
CA LEU A 165 5.88 -0.39 -16.80
C LEU A 165 4.59 -1.11 -16.33
N PHE A 166 4.56 -1.63 -15.11
CA PHE A 166 3.41 -2.39 -14.62
C PHE A 166 2.14 -1.56 -14.46
N LEU A 167 2.25 -0.36 -13.89
CA LEU A 167 1.11 0.56 -13.75
C LEU A 167 0.52 0.93 -15.11
N THR A 168 1.37 1.17 -16.10
CA THR A 168 0.93 1.51 -17.46
C THR A 168 0.16 0.35 -18.12
N LEU A 169 0.50 -0.89 -17.79
CA LEU A 169 -0.16 -2.09 -18.32
C LEU A 169 -1.43 -2.48 -17.54
N LEU A 170 -1.40 -2.38 -16.22
CA LEU A 170 -2.53 -2.75 -15.34
C LEU A 170 -3.60 -1.66 -15.25
N LYS A 171 -3.22 -0.39 -15.48
CA LYS A 171 -4.11 0.77 -15.49
C LYS A 171 -3.95 1.55 -16.81
N PRO A 172 -4.51 1.05 -17.93
CA PRO A 172 -4.34 1.67 -19.25
C PRO A 172 -4.81 3.13 -19.35
N GLU A 173 -5.66 3.60 -18.43
CA GLU A 173 -6.03 5.00 -18.28
C GLU A 173 -4.84 5.92 -17.94
N LEU A 174 -3.82 5.36 -17.27
CA LEU A 174 -2.55 6.02 -16.98
C LEU A 174 -1.55 5.90 -18.14
N ALA A 175 -1.85 5.09 -19.17
CA ALA A 175 -0.97 4.80 -20.30
C ALA A 175 -0.92 5.90 -21.37
N SER A 176 -0.59 7.11 -20.93
CA SER A 176 -0.55 8.32 -21.76
C SER A 176 0.16 8.14 -23.13
N PRO A 177 1.35 7.51 -23.24
CA PRO A 177 1.98 7.33 -24.55
C PRO A 177 1.35 6.24 -25.43
N TRP A 178 0.62 5.29 -24.85
CA TRP A 178 0.12 4.10 -25.57
C TRP A 178 -1.40 4.12 -25.79
N LYS A 179 -2.12 5.04 -25.14
CA LYS A 179 -3.59 5.12 -25.16
C LYS A 179 -4.20 5.00 -26.55
N ARG A 180 -3.65 5.73 -27.53
CA ARG A 180 -4.14 5.69 -28.92
C ARG A 180 -3.96 4.31 -29.57
N TYR A 181 -2.84 3.65 -29.28
CA TYR A 181 -2.53 2.34 -29.84
C TYR A 181 -3.35 1.24 -29.16
N LEU A 182 -3.44 1.27 -27.82
CA LEU A 182 -4.22 0.31 -27.04
C LEU A 182 -5.73 0.39 -27.33
N ALA A 183 -6.23 1.54 -27.81
CA ALA A 183 -7.61 1.66 -28.27
C ALA A 183 -7.91 0.81 -29.52
N THR A 184 -6.91 0.54 -30.37
CA THR A 184 -7.06 -0.31 -31.57
C THR A 184 -6.44 -1.69 -31.42
N HIS A 185 -5.60 -1.88 -30.41
CA HIS A 185 -4.94 -3.14 -30.07
C HIS A 185 -5.07 -3.35 -28.56
N PRO A 186 -6.26 -3.77 -28.09
CA PRO A 186 -6.52 -3.90 -26.66
C PRO A 186 -5.49 -4.85 -26.03
N PRO A 187 -4.98 -4.53 -24.83
CA PRO A 187 -4.08 -5.42 -24.13
C PRO A 187 -4.81 -6.72 -23.76
N PRO A 188 -4.08 -7.80 -23.44
CA PRO A 188 -4.66 -8.97 -22.79
C PRO A 188 -5.44 -8.54 -21.53
N ALA A 189 -6.39 -9.38 -21.11
CA ALA A 189 -7.11 -9.15 -19.86
C ALA A 189 -6.12 -9.00 -18.69
N SER A 190 -6.39 -8.09 -17.75
CA SER A 190 -5.46 -7.76 -16.65
C SER A 190 -5.09 -8.98 -15.81
N GLN A 191 -5.97 -9.98 -15.73
CA GLN A 191 -5.73 -11.29 -15.11
C GLN A 191 -4.57 -12.05 -15.78
N VAL A 192 -4.51 -12.03 -17.11
CA VAL A 192 -3.44 -12.66 -17.90
C VAL A 192 -2.14 -11.88 -17.76
N ILE A 193 -2.21 -10.56 -17.64
CA ILE A 193 -1.02 -9.73 -17.36
C ILE A 193 -0.47 -10.07 -15.97
N LEU A 194 -1.34 -10.13 -14.96
CA LEU A 194 -0.96 -10.45 -13.59
C LEU A 194 -0.32 -11.84 -13.49
N SER A 195 -0.92 -12.88 -14.10
CA SER A 195 -0.35 -14.24 -14.03
C SER A 195 1.06 -14.30 -14.63
N ARG A 196 1.29 -13.57 -15.73
CA ARG A 196 2.62 -13.46 -16.36
C ARG A 196 3.62 -12.65 -15.53
N MET A 197 3.17 -11.66 -14.77
CA MET A 197 4.01 -10.97 -13.78
C MET A 197 4.40 -11.93 -12.65
N LEU A 198 3.41 -12.63 -12.07
CA LEU A 198 3.61 -13.53 -10.93
C LEU A 198 4.56 -14.69 -11.22
N LEU A 199 4.67 -15.12 -12.48
CA LEU A 199 5.71 -16.06 -12.91
C LEU A 199 7.11 -15.59 -12.46
N GLY A 200 7.38 -14.28 -12.53
CA GLY A 200 8.63 -13.64 -12.08
C GLY A 200 8.99 -13.92 -10.62
N ALA A 201 7.99 -14.09 -9.76
CA ALA A 201 8.14 -14.39 -8.35
C ALA A 201 8.03 -15.90 -8.03
N SER A 202 7.52 -16.72 -8.95
CA SER A 202 7.29 -18.16 -8.69
C SER A 202 8.51 -19.05 -8.93
N GLU A 203 9.52 -18.59 -9.65
CA GLU A 203 10.70 -19.41 -9.97
C GLU A 203 11.96 -18.86 -9.30
N GLU A 204 12.63 -19.71 -8.52
CA GLU A 204 13.96 -19.43 -7.96
C GLU A 204 15.04 -19.85 -8.94
N VAL A 205 16.11 -19.06 -9.04
CA VAL A 205 17.20 -19.37 -9.97
C VAL A 205 17.90 -20.64 -9.56
N GLY A 206 17.87 -21.63 -10.46
CA GLY A 206 18.49 -22.93 -10.23
C GLY A 206 17.65 -23.89 -9.39
N ALA A 207 16.45 -23.51 -8.95
CA ALA A 207 15.54 -24.46 -8.32
C ALA A 207 14.91 -25.37 -9.39
N GLN A 208 14.80 -26.66 -9.05
CA GLN A 208 14.13 -27.65 -9.89
C GLN A 208 12.60 -27.57 -9.77
N GLU A 209 12.10 -26.99 -8.69
CA GLU A 209 10.67 -26.92 -8.37
C GLU A 209 10.19 -25.46 -8.35
N GLN A 210 9.03 -25.22 -8.96
CA GLN A 210 8.35 -23.94 -8.87
C GLN A 210 7.80 -23.73 -7.45
N ARG A 211 7.85 -22.50 -6.97
CA ARG A 211 7.26 -22.12 -5.69
C ARG A 211 5.76 -22.34 -5.74
N THR A 212 5.21 -22.73 -4.60
CA THR A 212 3.76 -22.79 -4.43
C THR A 212 3.15 -21.38 -4.58
N PRO A 213 1.85 -21.29 -4.90
CA PRO A 213 1.11 -20.02 -4.88
C PRO A 213 1.30 -19.21 -3.58
N SER A 214 1.27 -19.87 -2.42
CA SER A 214 1.49 -19.21 -1.12
C SER A 214 2.89 -18.61 -0.98
N GLN A 215 3.93 -19.37 -1.34
CA GLN A 215 5.31 -18.87 -1.30
C GLN A 215 5.52 -17.72 -2.28
N THR A 216 4.90 -17.79 -3.46
CA THR A 216 4.94 -16.71 -4.45
C THR A 216 4.28 -15.45 -3.90
N ALA A 217 3.11 -15.58 -3.27
CA ALA A 217 2.43 -14.47 -2.61
C ALA A 217 3.27 -13.84 -1.49
N GLU A 218 3.88 -14.66 -0.63
CA GLU A 218 4.77 -14.19 0.43
C GLU A 218 5.94 -13.37 -0.10
N ILE A 219 6.59 -13.84 -1.18
CA ILE A 219 7.71 -13.11 -1.82
C ILE A 219 7.25 -11.75 -2.36
N VAL A 220 6.08 -11.69 -3.01
CA VAL A 220 5.56 -10.42 -3.55
C VAL A 220 5.25 -9.44 -2.41
N VAL A 221 4.64 -9.92 -1.33
CA VAL A 221 4.34 -9.07 -0.17
C VAL A 221 5.60 -8.62 0.56
N ASP A 222 6.60 -9.50 0.69
CA ASP A 222 7.90 -9.15 1.26
C ASP A 222 8.65 -8.13 0.40
N ALA A 223 8.56 -8.23 -0.93
CA ALA A 223 9.10 -7.22 -1.84
C ALA A 223 8.48 -5.85 -1.58
N PHE A 224 7.15 -5.75 -1.55
CA PHE A 224 6.47 -4.50 -1.17
C PHE A 224 6.91 -4.00 0.20
N ALA A 225 6.98 -4.86 1.21
CA ALA A 225 7.44 -4.47 2.54
C ALA A 225 8.87 -3.91 2.53
N ASN A 226 9.78 -4.52 1.76
CA ASN A 226 11.15 -4.06 1.61
C ASN A 226 11.19 -2.70 0.90
N HIS A 227 10.47 -2.52 -0.20
CA HIS A 227 10.46 -1.28 -0.98
C HIS A 227 9.91 -0.12 -0.15
N LEU A 228 8.76 -0.32 0.49
CA LEU A 228 8.12 0.67 1.35
C LEU A 228 8.96 1.04 2.58
N ALA A 229 9.89 0.17 2.99
CA ALA A 229 10.83 0.41 4.08
C ALA A 229 12.15 1.09 3.67
N ILE A 230 12.39 1.36 2.38
CA ILE A 230 13.60 2.07 1.94
C ILE A 230 13.61 3.48 2.53
N ASP A 231 14.63 3.78 3.32
CA ASP A 231 14.77 5.07 3.99
C ASP A 231 14.82 6.21 2.95
N ARG A 232 14.09 7.30 3.24
CA ARG A 232 14.05 8.50 2.41
C ARG A 232 13.66 8.31 0.94
N MET A 233 12.99 7.20 0.57
CA MET A 233 12.44 7.07 -0.78
C MET A 233 11.52 8.27 -1.11
N PRO A 234 11.67 8.94 -2.27
CA PRO A 234 10.78 10.02 -2.69
C PRO A 234 9.30 9.60 -2.66
N LEU A 235 8.43 10.48 -2.19
CA LEU A 235 6.99 10.18 -2.03
C LEU A 235 6.29 9.87 -3.35
N ALA A 236 6.72 10.46 -4.47
CA ALA A 236 6.21 10.11 -5.79
C ALA A 236 6.42 8.62 -6.13
N ILE A 237 7.54 8.03 -5.70
CA ILE A 237 7.88 6.63 -5.97
C ILE A 237 7.13 5.71 -5.01
N VAL A 238 7.03 6.10 -3.73
CA VAL A 238 6.15 5.41 -2.78
C VAL A 238 4.70 5.41 -3.26
N GLY A 239 4.25 6.51 -3.87
CA GLY A 239 2.94 6.60 -4.52
C GLY A 239 2.78 5.54 -5.61
N GLN A 240 3.79 5.33 -6.47
CA GLN A 240 3.76 4.28 -7.48
C GLN A 240 3.72 2.86 -6.87
N GLU A 241 4.50 2.60 -5.81
CA GLU A 241 4.46 1.31 -5.09
C GLU A 241 3.08 1.03 -4.49
N VAL A 242 2.48 2.03 -3.82
CA VAL A 242 1.13 1.92 -3.26
C VAL A 242 0.11 1.70 -4.37
N GLU A 243 0.18 2.44 -5.48
CA GLU A 243 -0.73 2.26 -6.61
C GLU A 243 -0.58 0.88 -7.27
N LEU A 244 0.65 0.35 -7.37
CA LEU A 244 0.91 -0.97 -7.92
C LEU A 244 0.36 -2.06 -6.99
N PHE A 245 0.58 -1.92 -5.69
CA PHE A 245 -0.02 -2.79 -4.68
C PHE A 245 -1.54 -2.83 -4.84
N MET A 246 -2.19 -1.66 -4.91
CA MET A 246 -3.65 -1.55 -5.04
C MET A 246 -4.14 -2.20 -6.34
N ALA A 247 -3.39 -2.07 -7.44
CA ALA A 247 -3.71 -2.71 -8.72
C ALA A 247 -3.63 -4.24 -8.63
N ILE A 248 -2.56 -4.76 -8.04
CA ILE A 248 -2.38 -6.21 -7.83
C ILE A 248 -3.45 -6.74 -6.88
N TRP A 249 -3.73 -6.02 -5.78
CA TRP A 249 -4.76 -6.38 -4.81
C TRP A 249 -6.13 -6.59 -5.48
N THR A 250 -6.60 -5.60 -6.23
CA THR A 250 -7.91 -5.67 -6.91
C THR A 250 -8.03 -6.86 -7.88
N LEU A 251 -6.93 -7.24 -8.55
CA LEU A 251 -6.93 -8.38 -9.46
C LEU A 251 -6.77 -9.71 -8.72
N ALA A 252 -5.99 -9.72 -7.63
CA ALA A 252 -5.68 -10.92 -6.87
C ALA A 252 -6.86 -11.44 -6.04
N GLU A 253 -7.84 -10.59 -5.71
CA GLU A 253 -9.07 -11.00 -5.01
C GLU A 253 -9.77 -12.18 -5.70
N THR A 254 -9.74 -12.23 -7.05
CA THR A 254 -10.33 -13.33 -7.82
C THR A 254 -9.29 -14.29 -8.38
N GLU A 255 -8.17 -13.78 -8.90
CA GLU A 255 -7.24 -14.60 -9.69
C GLU A 255 -6.13 -15.25 -8.87
N PHE A 256 -5.80 -14.69 -7.70
CA PHE A 256 -4.67 -15.13 -6.89
C PHE A 256 -4.94 -14.95 -5.39
N PRO A 257 -5.91 -15.72 -4.85
CA PRO A 257 -6.43 -15.53 -3.48
C PRO A 257 -5.40 -15.74 -2.37
N GLU A 258 -4.26 -16.38 -2.68
CA GLU A 258 -3.11 -16.49 -1.77
C GLU A 258 -2.47 -15.14 -1.47
N PHE A 259 -2.51 -14.17 -2.38
CA PHE A 259 -1.92 -12.85 -2.18
C PHE A 259 -2.61 -12.05 -1.06
N PRO A 260 -3.94 -11.85 -1.06
CA PRO A 260 -4.61 -11.22 0.07
C PRO A 260 -4.37 -11.92 1.41
N ARG A 261 -4.30 -13.26 1.41
CA ARG A 261 -3.97 -14.06 2.61
C ARG A 261 -2.56 -13.78 3.11
N ALA A 262 -1.56 -13.71 2.22
CA ALA A 262 -0.19 -13.37 2.57
C ALA A 262 -0.09 -11.95 3.14
N VAL A 263 -0.76 -10.97 2.53
CA VAL A 263 -0.83 -9.58 3.03
C VAL A 263 -1.39 -9.54 4.46
N CYS A 264 -2.46 -10.28 4.74
CA CYS A 264 -3.06 -10.33 6.09
C CYS A 264 -2.05 -10.80 7.16
N LYS A 265 -1.07 -11.63 6.79
CA LYS A 265 -0.08 -12.21 7.70
C LYS A 265 1.27 -11.47 7.72
N ALA A 266 1.44 -10.45 6.88
CA ALA A 266 2.74 -9.80 6.68
C ALA A 266 3.01 -8.64 7.65
N ASP A 267 3.55 -8.96 8.83
CA ASP A 267 3.88 -7.97 9.87
C ASP A 267 4.79 -6.84 9.34
N ARG A 268 5.78 -7.16 8.49
CA ARG A 268 6.73 -6.17 7.93
C ARG A 268 6.04 -5.18 6.99
N PHE A 269 5.08 -5.64 6.20
CA PHE A 269 4.29 -4.79 5.32
C PHE A 269 3.49 -3.77 6.14
N TRP A 270 2.76 -4.24 7.14
CA TRP A 270 1.96 -3.37 8.01
C TRP A 270 2.81 -2.39 8.84
N ALA A 271 4.03 -2.77 9.23
CA ALA A 271 4.96 -1.87 9.89
C ALA A 271 5.53 -0.77 8.97
N ALA A 272 5.54 -0.98 7.65
CA ALA A 272 6.04 -0.01 6.68
C ALA A 272 5.02 1.11 6.36
N ILE A 273 3.71 0.88 6.56
CA ILE A 273 2.66 1.85 6.22
C ILE A 273 2.68 3.11 7.11
N PRO A 274 2.79 3.03 8.45
CA PRO A 274 2.71 4.20 9.31
C PRO A 274 3.78 5.29 9.05
N PRO A 275 5.06 4.96 8.81
CA PRO A 275 6.06 5.95 8.40
C PRO A 275 5.69 6.71 7.11
N ILE A 276 5.08 6.03 6.13
CA ILE A 276 4.63 6.64 4.88
C ILE A 276 3.54 7.66 5.15
N VAL A 277 2.50 7.28 5.90
CA VAL A 277 1.38 8.18 6.23
C VAL A 277 1.89 9.42 6.96
N ARG A 278 2.80 9.27 7.93
CA ARG A 278 3.42 10.40 8.64
C ARG A 278 4.13 11.35 7.69
N ARG A 279 5.05 10.83 6.87
CA ARG A 279 5.85 11.64 5.94
C ARG A 279 4.98 12.35 4.90
N SER A 280 4.02 11.63 4.33
CA SER A 280 3.10 12.13 3.30
C SER A 280 2.18 13.23 3.80
N LEU A 281 1.52 13.01 4.94
CA LEU A 281 0.54 13.98 5.45
C LEU A 281 1.20 15.24 6.05
N LEU A 282 2.48 15.16 6.44
CA LEU A 282 3.27 16.35 6.83
C LEU A 282 3.82 17.13 5.63
N SER A 283 3.73 16.60 4.40
CA SER A 283 4.19 17.31 3.21
C SER A 283 3.37 18.58 2.96
N ARG A 284 4.03 19.57 2.36
CA ARG A 284 3.39 20.80 1.87
C ARG A 284 2.75 20.60 0.50
N GLN A 285 3.20 19.60 -0.27
CA GLN A 285 2.68 19.34 -1.61
C GLN A 285 1.38 18.53 -1.52
N HIS A 286 0.38 18.91 -2.32
CA HIS A 286 -0.91 18.21 -2.34
C HIS A 286 -0.78 16.77 -2.84
N GLU A 287 0.04 16.55 -3.86
CA GLU A 287 0.28 15.22 -4.45
C GLU A 287 0.88 14.25 -3.43
N ASP A 288 1.85 14.71 -2.64
CA ASP A 288 2.43 13.93 -1.54
C ASP A 288 1.40 13.53 -0.48
N ARG A 289 0.45 14.43 -0.14
CA ARG A 289 -0.61 14.11 0.82
C ARG A 289 -1.54 13.03 0.30
N ALA A 290 -1.82 13.03 -1.01
CA ALA A 290 -2.63 11.99 -1.65
C ALA A 290 -1.99 10.59 -1.48
N VAL A 291 -0.66 10.49 -1.50
CA VAL A 291 0.06 9.24 -1.19
C VAL A 291 -0.26 8.76 0.23
N GLY A 292 -0.33 9.68 1.21
CA GLY A 292 -0.70 9.35 2.59
C GLY A 292 -2.15 8.85 2.73
N VAL A 293 -3.08 9.45 1.97
CA VAL A 293 -4.48 9.01 1.92
C VAL A 293 -4.59 7.63 1.26
N ASN A 294 -3.89 7.41 0.15
CA ASN A 294 -3.88 6.10 -0.52
C ASN A 294 -3.25 5.01 0.36
N ALA A 295 -2.18 5.32 1.10
CA ALA A 295 -1.59 4.41 2.08
C ALA A 295 -2.57 4.08 3.23
N LEU A 296 -3.39 5.05 3.68
CA LEU A 296 -4.44 4.79 4.65
C LEU A 296 -5.57 3.91 4.07
N ARG A 297 -5.85 4.03 2.77
CA ARG A 297 -6.86 3.23 2.07
C ARG A 297 -6.50 1.74 2.03
N LEU A 298 -5.23 1.38 2.16
CA LEU A 298 -4.79 -0.03 2.26
C LEU A 298 -5.47 -0.76 3.42
N TYR A 299 -5.64 -0.10 4.57
CA TYR A 299 -6.38 -0.68 5.70
C TYR A 299 -7.85 -0.96 5.33
N LEU A 300 -8.46 -0.06 4.55
CA LEU A 300 -9.86 -0.20 4.13
C LEU A 300 -10.08 -1.33 3.13
N GLN A 301 -9.16 -1.51 2.18
CA GLN A 301 -9.27 -2.58 1.19
C GLN A 301 -9.29 -3.97 1.83
N THR A 302 -8.53 -4.12 2.92
CA THR A 302 -8.44 -5.40 3.61
C THR A 302 -9.59 -5.66 4.59
N MET A 303 -10.58 -4.76 4.70
CA MET A 303 -11.74 -4.94 5.58
C MET A 303 -12.62 -6.13 5.19
N TYR A 304 -12.72 -6.46 3.90
CA TYR A 304 -13.48 -7.63 3.43
C TYR A 304 -13.02 -8.90 4.18
N TYR A 305 -11.70 -9.11 4.24
CA TYR A 305 -11.09 -10.26 4.91
C TYR A 305 -11.22 -10.23 6.44
N THR A 306 -11.52 -9.08 7.05
CA THR A 306 -11.82 -9.01 8.48
C THR A 306 -13.25 -9.40 8.83
N ASN A 307 -14.18 -9.21 7.90
CA ASN A 307 -15.62 -9.39 8.15
C ASN A 307 -16.12 -10.75 7.66
N GLU A 308 -15.69 -11.17 6.46
CA GLU A 308 -16.21 -12.38 5.80
C GLU A 308 -15.25 -13.58 5.82
N ALA A 309 -13.94 -13.35 5.98
CA ALA A 309 -12.98 -14.44 5.95
C ALA A 309 -12.86 -15.22 7.27
N GLU A 310 -12.02 -16.25 7.24
CA GLU A 310 -11.69 -17.09 8.40
C GLU A 310 -11.19 -16.25 9.58
N ALA A 311 -11.63 -16.60 10.80
CA ALA A 311 -11.29 -15.86 12.02
C ALA A 311 -9.77 -15.72 12.25
N GLU A 312 -8.99 -16.68 11.74
CA GLU A 312 -7.51 -16.62 11.76
C GLU A 312 -6.97 -15.43 10.96
N LEU A 313 -7.51 -15.16 9.77
CA LEU A 313 -7.06 -14.07 8.91
C LEU A 313 -7.42 -12.71 9.52
N ALA A 314 -8.65 -12.58 10.03
CA ALA A 314 -9.09 -11.39 10.77
C ALA A 314 -8.21 -11.14 12.01
N ASP A 315 -7.79 -12.20 12.72
CA ASP A 315 -6.87 -12.08 13.85
C ASP A 315 -5.47 -11.62 13.42
N ALA A 316 -4.90 -12.26 12.39
CA ALA A 316 -3.58 -11.94 11.88
C ALA A 316 -3.48 -10.49 11.39
N ILE A 317 -4.46 -10.03 10.61
CA ILE A 317 -4.43 -8.68 10.04
C ILE A 317 -4.59 -7.61 11.12
N ILE A 318 -5.53 -7.78 12.05
CA ILE A 318 -5.73 -6.82 13.14
C ILE A 318 -4.52 -6.82 14.07
N TYR A 319 -3.90 -7.98 14.31
CA TYR A 319 -2.62 -8.05 15.01
C TYR A 319 -1.54 -7.23 14.30
N GLY A 320 -1.36 -7.45 12.99
CA GLY A 320 -0.39 -6.74 12.16
C GLY A 320 -0.63 -5.22 12.13
N TRP A 321 -1.88 -4.76 12.06
CA TRP A 321 -2.21 -3.33 12.17
C TRP A 321 -1.79 -2.74 13.52
N VAL A 322 -2.11 -3.46 14.61
CA VAL A 322 -1.84 -3.01 15.98
C VAL A 322 -0.33 -2.94 16.23
N THR A 323 0.41 -3.98 15.88
CA THR A 323 1.87 -4.08 16.11
C THR A 323 2.67 -3.28 15.10
N GLY A 324 2.15 -3.09 13.88
CA GLY A 324 2.73 -2.23 12.85
C GLY A 324 2.69 -0.75 13.21
N GLY A 325 1.93 -0.34 14.23
CA GLY A 325 1.91 1.03 14.75
C GLY A 325 0.77 1.89 14.21
N LEU A 326 -0.34 1.28 13.75
CA LEU A 326 -1.55 2.00 13.30
C LEU A 326 -1.98 3.06 14.32
N PHE A 327 -2.16 2.66 15.59
CA PHE A 327 -2.69 3.55 16.61
C PHE A 327 -1.74 4.71 16.97
N ASP A 328 -0.42 4.47 16.96
CA ASP A 328 0.56 5.54 17.21
C ASP A 328 0.56 6.55 16.06
N MET A 329 0.48 6.07 14.82
CA MET A 329 0.33 6.97 13.67
C MET A 329 -0.98 7.75 13.71
N LEU A 330 -2.10 7.12 14.05
CA LEU A 330 -3.38 7.84 14.21
C LEU A 330 -3.26 8.91 15.30
N ASP A 331 -2.60 8.61 16.42
CA ASP A 331 -2.39 9.61 17.46
C ASP A 331 -1.49 10.76 17.02
N GLU A 332 -0.44 10.51 16.25
CA GLU A 332 0.45 11.58 15.79
C GLU A 332 -0.22 12.42 14.68
N MET A 333 -0.94 11.75 13.77
CA MET A 333 -1.41 12.33 12.52
C MET A 333 -2.89 12.69 12.51
N MET A 334 -3.60 12.56 13.64
CA MET A 334 -5.07 12.71 13.72
C MET A 334 -5.58 13.95 12.99
N GLU A 335 -5.03 15.13 13.30
CA GLU A 335 -5.51 16.39 12.72
C GLU A 335 -5.23 16.46 11.21
N ALA A 336 -4.08 15.98 10.76
CA ALA A 336 -3.73 15.96 9.34
C ALA A 336 -4.62 15.00 8.54
N ILE A 337 -5.02 13.87 9.15
CA ILE A 337 -5.97 12.91 8.59
C ILE A 337 -7.36 13.54 8.50
N LEU A 338 -7.85 14.17 9.57
CA LEU A 338 -9.19 14.76 9.62
C LEU A 338 -9.39 15.92 8.63
N VAL A 339 -8.30 16.58 8.19
CA VAL A 339 -8.35 17.59 7.12
C VAL A 339 -8.63 16.97 5.75
N GLN A 340 -8.26 15.70 5.54
CA GLN A 340 -8.49 14.98 4.29
C GLN A 340 -9.97 14.61 4.15
N VAL A 341 -10.50 14.70 2.94
CA VAL A 341 -11.91 14.37 2.63
C VAL A 341 -12.27 12.96 3.12
N GLU A 342 -11.42 11.97 2.88
CA GLU A 342 -11.67 10.58 3.25
C GLU A 342 -11.20 10.21 4.66
N GLY A 343 -10.51 11.12 5.37
CA GLY A 343 -9.85 10.81 6.63
C GLY A 343 -10.80 10.34 7.75
N PRO A 344 -11.86 11.11 8.08
CA PRO A 344 -12.85 10.69 9.07
C PRO A 344 -13.52 9.37 8.72
N MET A 345 -13.85 9.17 7.43
CA MET A 345 -14.44 7.94 6.93
C MET A 345 -13.49 6.75 7.16
N ALA A 346 -12.22 6.91 6.80
CA ALA A 346 -11.22 5.86 6.99
C ALA A 346 -11.08 5.47 8.47
N ILE A 347 -11.00 6.44 9.38
CA ILE A 347 -10.92 6.16 10.82
C ILE A 347 -12.16 5.39 11.28
N ALA A 348 -13.36 5.86 10.94
CA ALA A 348 -14.61 5.21 11.35
C ALA A 348 -14.69 3.75 10.87
N LEU A 349 -14.34 3.51 9.61
CA LEU A 349 -14.38 2.18 8.99
C LEU A 349 -13.34 1.23 9.60
N ILE A 350 -12.10 1.68 9.79
CA ILE A 350 -11.05 0.88 10.46
C ILE A 350 -11.48 0.48 11.87
N MET A 351 -11.98 1.44 12.67
CA MET A 351 -12.41 1.16 14.04
C MET A 351 -13.64 0.26 14.10
N THR A 352 -14.58 0.41 13.17
CA THR A 352 -15.75 -0.47 13.04
C THR A 352 -15.30 -1.90 12.75
N THR A 353 -14.40 -2.08 11.79
CA THR A 353 -13.82 -3.39 11.46
C THR A 353 -13.18 -4.07 12.67
N ILE A 354 -12.32 -3.37 13.42
CA ILE A 354 -11.70 -3.94 14.61
C ILE A 354 -12.77 -4.29 15.66
N THR A 355 -13.78 -3.44 15.82
CA THR A 355 -14.88 -3.66 16.77
C THR A 355 -15.70 -4.90 16.43
N SER A 356 -16.03 -5.10 15.16
CA SER A 356 -16.78 -6.24 14.65
C SER A 356 -16.00 -7.55 14.79
N ALA A 357 -14.70 -7.53 14.49
CA ALA A 357 -13.84 -8.70 14.60
C ALA A 357 -13.49 -9.05 16.07
N TYR A 358 -13.51 -8.08 16.99
CA TYR A 358 -13.06 -8.24 18.39
C TYR A 358 -13.48 -9.53 19.11
N PRO A 359 -14.75 -10.00 19.04
CA PRO A 359 -15.18 -11.23 19.71
C PRO A 359 -14.44 -12.49 19.25
N LYS A 360 -13.97 -12.50 17.99
CA LYS A 360 -13.32 -13.64 17.34
C LYS A 360 -11.80 -13.63 17.48
N LEU A 361 -11.22 -12.52 17.95
CA LEU A 361 -9.77 -12.34 18.05
C LEU A 361 -9.13 -13.25 19.11
N SER A 362 -7.90 -13.67 18.86
CA SER A 362 -7.08 -14.44 19.79
C SER A 362 -6.77 -13.65 21.06
N ALA A 363 -6.35 -14.34 22.12
CA ALA A 363 -5.95 -13.69 23.37
C ALA A 363 -4.73 -12.78 23.16
N LYS A 364 -3.84 -13.15 22.24
CA LYS A 364 -2.64 -12.39 21.85
C LYS A 364 -3.06 -11.03 21.27
N THR A 365 -3.92 -11.03 20.26
CA THR A 365 -4.40 -9.80 19.59
C THR A 365 -5.23 -8.92 20.51
N ARG A 366 -6.13 -9.51 21.32
CA ARG A 366 -6.88 -8.75 22.33
C ARG A 366 -5.96 -8.11 23.36
N THR A 367 -4.85 -8.76 23.73
CA THR A 367 -3.85 -8.19 24.64
C THR A 367 -3.08 -7.04 23.99
N ALA A 368 -2.72 -7.16 22.71
CA ALA A 368 -2.10 -6.08 21.96
C ALA A 368 -3.03 -4.86 21.85
N LEU A 369 -4.30 -5.06 21.50
CA LEU A 369 -5.32 -3.99 21.48
C LEU A 369 -5.48 -3.30 22.83
N ARG A 370 -5.52 -4.07 23.94
CA ARG A 370 -5.57 -3.50 25.31
C ARG A 370 -4.35 -2.68 25.67
N ALA A 371 -3.19 -2.96 25.09
CA ALA A 371 -2.01 -2.13 25.31
C ALA A 371 -2.18 -0.75 24.64
N GLN A 372 -2.90 -0.70 23.53
CA GLN A 372 -3.09 0.52 22.73
C GLN A 372 -4.31 1.37 23.14
N LEU A 373 -5.31 0.77 23.79
CA LEU A 373 -6.59 1.41 24.09
C LEU A 373 -6.88 1.47 25.61
N PRO A 374 -7.66 2.46 26.08
CA PRO A 374 -8.34 3.51 25.33
C PRO A 374 -7.40 4.64 24.88
N ARG A 375 -7.81 5.40 23.85
CA ARG A 375 -7.13 6.63 23.37
C ARG A 375 -8.06 7.83 23.46
N THR A 376 -8.33 8.27 24.68
CA THR A 376 -9.26 9.38 24.97
C THR A 376 -8.81 10.69 24.31
N GLY A 377 -7.51 11.00 24.29
CA GLY A 377 -6.99 12.19 23.61
C GLY A 377 -7.23 12.19 22.10
N ALA A 378 -7.22 11.02 21.47
CA ALA A 378 -7.54 10.85 20.05
C ALA A 378 -9.03 11.15 19.77
N VAL A 379 -9.92 10.53 20.56
CA VAL A 379 -11.37 10.77 20.51
C VAL A 379 -11.67 12.26 20.67
N TRP A 380 -11.04 12.91 21.65
CA TRP A 380 -11.23 14.34 21.89
C TRP A 380 -10.81 15.22 20.71
N ARG A 381 -9.70 14.90 20.06
CA ARG A 381 -9.25 15.64 18.88
C ARG A 381 -10.22 15.52 17.71
N ILE A 382 -10.80 14.33 17.48
CA ILE A 382 -11.83 14.13 16.45
C ILE A 382 -13.08 14.98 16.77
N VAL A 383 -13.56 14.92 18.01
CA VAL A 383 -14.71 15.72 18.47
C VAL A 383 -14.45 17.22 18.29
N LYS A 384 -13.32 17.72 18.81
CA LYS A 384 -12.93 19.13 18.72
C LYS A 384 -12.86 19.59 17.26
N PHE A 385 -12.28 18.78 16.38
CA PHE A 385 -12.17 19.08 14.96
C PHE A 385 -13.55 19.18 14.28
N GLY A 386 -14.45 18.23 14.56
CA GLY A 386 -15.82 18.26 14.04
C GLY A 386 -16.60 19.51 14.49
N LEU A 387 -16.52 19.86 15.78
CA LEU A 387 -17.15 21.07 16.33
C LEU A 387 -16.64 22.35 15.66
N LEU A 388 -15.32 22.47 15.46
CA LEU A 388 -14.72 23.64 14.80
C LEU A 388 -15.18 23.83 13.35
N ARG A 389 -15.58 22.75 12.66
CA ARG A 389 -16.11 22.80 11.30
C ARG A 389 -17.63 22.93 11.23
N GLY A 390 -18.30 23.06 12.37
CA GLY A 390 -19.76 23.12 12.42
C GLY A 390 -20.42 21.83 11.91
N VAL A 391 -19.71 20.70 11.99
CA VAL A 391 -20.26 19.37 11.66
C VAL A 391 -21.48 19.14 12.54
N ASN A 392 -22.63 18.90 11.89
CA ASN A 392 -23.91 18.68 12.54
C ASN A 392 -24.36 19.80 13.49
N SER A 393 -24.03 21.06 13.18
CA SER A 393 -24.37 22.22 14.02
C SER A 393 -25.87 22.54 14.10
N ASN A 394 -26.70 21.95 13.23
CA ASN A 394 -28.15 22.07 13.30
C ASN A 394 -28.85 20.74 12.99
N GLU A 395 -29.98 20.52 13.66
CA GLU A 395 -30.76 19.29 13.62
C GLU A 395 -31.22 18.91 12.21
N ARG A 396 -31.71 19.89 11.44
CA ARG A 396 -32.19 19.64 10.07
C ARG A 396 -31.08 19.14 9.15
N GLN A 397 -29.89 19.73 9.24
CA GLN A 397 -28.74 19.33 8.45
C GLN A 397 -28.36 17.89 8.78
N CYS A 398 -28.29 17.55 10.06
CA CYS A 398 -27.93 16.20 10.42
C CYS A 398 -29.01 15.16 10.10
N LEU A 399 -30.31 15.48 10.18
CA LEU A 399 -31.35 14.57 9.70
C LEU A 399 -31.21 14.28 8.21
N ARG A 400 -30.82 15.28 7.41
CA ARG A 400 -30.48 15.08 5.99
C ARG A 400 -29.23 14.22 5.81
N ASP A 401 -28.16 14.51 6.57
CA ASP A 401 -26.92 13.76 6.51
C ASP A 401 -27.13 12.31 6.93
N TYR A 402 -27.96 12.07 7.95
CA TYR A 402 -28.38 10.74 8.40
C TYR A 402 -29.22 10.02 7.37
N ALA A 403 -30.25 10.66 6.81
CA ALA A 403 -31.06 10.06 5.75
C ALA A 403 -30.18 9.67 4.53
N SER A 404 -29.23 10.53 4.16
CA SER A 404 -28.21 10.22 3.15
C SER A 404 -27.37 9.00 3.57
N PHE A 405 -26.97 8.95 4.84
CA PHE A 405 -26.17 7.88 5.42
C PHE A 405 -26.86 6.52 5.42
N SER A 406 -28.07 6.44 5.97
CA SER A 406 -28.85 5.21 6.08
C SER A 406 -29.36 4.68 4.74
N SER A 407 -29.42 5.50 3.70
CA SER A 407 -29.84 5.08 2.35
C SER A 407 -28.84 4.12 1.66
N GLY A 408 -27.73 3.77 2.32
CA GLY A 408 -26.64 2.97 1.76
C GLY A 408 -25.74 3.75 0.78
N ARG A 409 -26.22 4.87 0.25
CA ARG A 409 -25.46 5.73 -0.67
C ARG A 409 -24.30 6.46 0.02
N ALA A 410 -24.37 6.76 1.32
CA ALA A 410 -23.27 7.51 1.95
C ALA A 410 -22.06 6.67 2.35
N ILE A 411 -22.12 5.33 2.35
CA ILE A 411 -20.87 4.52 2.40
C ILE A 411 -19.95 4.96 1.25
N GLN A 412 -20.54 5.45 0.15
CA GLN A 412 -19.83 5.96 -1.02
C GLN A 412 -19.55 7.48 -0.96
N ASN A 413 -20.12 8.24 -0.02
CA ASN A 413 -19.93 9.70 0.06
C ASN A 413 -18.96 10.07 1.20
N PRO A 414 -17.67 10.31 0.91
CA PRO A 414 -16.69 10.66 1.93
C PRO A 414 -16.92 12.07 2.53
N TYR A 415 -17.73 12.91 1.89
CA TYR A 415 -18.05 14.26 2.37
C TYR A 415 -19.14 14.29 3.45
N ASN A 416 -19.77 13.16 3.77
CA ASN A 416 -20.83 13.14 4.78
C ASN A 416 -20.24 13.49 6.17
N PRO A 417 -20.73 14.55 6.84
CA PRO A 417 -20.17 14.98 8.13
C PRO A 417 -20.31 13.93 9.24
N LEU A 418 -21.25 12.98 9.12
CA LEU A 418 -21.41 11.87 10.07
C LEU A 418 -20.18 10.97 10.16
N TRP A 419 -19.27 11.00 9.19
CA TRP A 419 -18.01 10.27 9.30
C TRP A 419 -17.14 10.75 10.48
N HIS A 420 -17.19 12.04 10.83
CA HIS A 420 -16.52 12.53 12.04
C HIS A 420 -17.13 11.91 13.29
N GLN A 421 -18.45 11.81 13.32
CA GLN A 421 -19.17 11.23 14.44
C GLN A 421 -18.87 9.74 14.57
N GLY A 422 -19.03 8.99 13.48
CA GLY A 422 -18.70 7.58 13.43
C GLY A 422 -17.25 7.32 13.86
N ALA A 423 -16.30 8.17 13.46
CA ALA A 423 -14.90 8.02 13.83
C ALA A 423 -14.67 8.11 15.35
N TRP A 424 -15.19 9.14 16.02
CA TRP A 424 -14.98 9.27 17.47
C TRP A 424 -15.81 8.25 18.27
N GLU A 425 -17.04 7.94 17.85
CA GLU A 425 -17.92 6.99 18.52
C GLU A 425 -17.37 5.57 18.48
N THR A 426 -16.95 5.12 17.30
CA THR A 426 -16.41 3.76 17.12
C THR A 426 -15.07 3.59 17.82
N LEU A 427 -14.19 4.60 17.80
CA LEU A 427 -12.93 4.57 18.55
C LEU A 427 -13.17 4.52 20.07
N ALA A 428 -14.10 5.34 20.57
CA ALA A 428 -14.44 5.36 21.99
C ALA A 428 -15.08 4.03 22.44
N SER A 429 -15.99 3.50 21.63
CA SER A 429 -16.67 2.22 21.87
C SER A 429 -15.70 1.05 21.83
N LEU A 430 -14.79 1.03 20.86
CA LEU A 430 -13.72 0.03 20.78
C LEU A 430 -12.84 0.09 22.03
N GLY A 431 -12.43 1.28 22.46
CA GLY A 431 -11.63 1.46 23.67
C GLY A 431 -12.31 0.94 24.93
N TRP A 432 -13.62 1.17 25.04
CA TRP A 432 -14.44 0.63 26.11
C TRP A 432 -14.52 -0.91 26.09
N LYS A 433 -14.85 -1.48 24.92
CA LYS A 433 -15.01 -2.92 24.68
C LYS A 433 -13.72 -3.71 24.93
N VAL A 434 -12.59 -3.18 24.44
CA VAL A 434 -11.27 -3.81 24.55
C VAL A 434 -10.78 -3.86 26.00
N ARG A 435 -10.93 -2.74 26.73
CA ARG A 435 -10.46 -2.61 28.11
C ARG A 435 -11.21 -3.54 29.06
N GLY A 436 -12.54 -3.56 28.98
CA GLY A 436 -13.39 -4.18 30.01
C GLY A 436 -13.40 -3.39 31.33
N SER A 437 -14.31 -3.75 32.24
CA SER A 437 -14.50 -3.05 33.53
C SER A 437 -13.50 -3.43 34.62
N ARG A 438 -12.78 -4.55 34.44
CA ARG A 438 -11.88 -5.11 35.47
C ARG A 438 -10.46 -4.54 35.43
N PHE A 439 -10.07 -3.83 34.37
CA PHE A 439 -8.71 -3.34 34.15
C PHE A 439 -8.60 -1.83 34.33
N CYS A 440 -7.43 -1.38 34.77
CA CYS A 440 -7.11 0.03 34.93
C CYS A 440 -7.42 0.83 33.66
N SER A 441 -8.02 2.00 33.82
CA SER A 441 -8.42 2.87 32.68
C SER A 441 -7.26 3.53 31.96
N ARG A 442 -6.08 3.63 32.61
CA ARG A 442 -4.89 4.22 32.00
C ARG A 442 -4.33 3.31 30.90
N ARG A 443 -4.17 3.87 29.69
CA ARG A 443 -3.53 3.21 28.54
C ARG A 443 -2.22 2.52 28.92
N GLY A 444 -2.04 1.27 28.46
CA GLY A 444 -0.86 0.44 28.72
C GLY A 444 -0.78 -0.17 30.12
N CYS A 445 -1.70 0.15 31.05
CA CYS A 445 -1.70 -0.44 32.39
C CYS A 445 -2.44 -1.78 32.42
N LYS A 446 -1.73 -2.87 32.75
CA LYS A 446 -2.29 -4.23 32.81
C LYS A 446 -2.90 -4.60 34.18
N ARG A 447 -2.84 -3.70 35.17
CA ARG A 447 -3.29 -3.97 36.54
C ARG A 447 -4.81 -3.91 36.65
N ALA A 448 -5.38 -4.65 37.60
CA ALA A 448 -6.79 -4.59 37.92
C ALA A 448 -7.22 -3.19 38.41
N ALA A 449 -8.46 -2.79 38.11
CA ALA A 449 -9.04 -1.51 38.50
C ALA A 449 -9.56 -1.51 39.95
N THR A 450 -8.66 -1.70 40.92
CA THR A 450 -8.97 -1.77 42.36
C THR A 450 -8.83 -0.45 43.12
N GLY A 451 -8.32 0.60 42.46
CA GLY A 451 -8.02 1.89 43.04
C GLY A 451 -9.12 2.95 42.83
N PRO A 452 -8.75 4.24 42.79
CA PRO A 452 -9.73 5.33 42.81
C PRO A 452 -10.56 5.42 41.53
N MET A 453 -11.74 6.00 41.67
CA MET A 453 -12.57 6.43 40.55
C MET A 453 -12.04 7.75 39.96
N CYS A 454 -12.54 8.06 38.77
CA CYS A 454 -12.51 9.37 38.12
C CYS A 454 -12.52 10.56 39.10
N ALA A 455 -11.47 11.40 39.08
CA ALA A 455 -11.34 12.54 40.00
C ALA A 455 -12.46 13.60 39.84
N THR A 456 -13.05 13.71 38.66
CA THR A 456 -14.12 14.67 38.38
C THR A 456 -15.47 14.26 38.98
N GLY A 457 -15.62 13.00 39.41
CA GLY A 457 -16.88 12.42 39.88
C GLY A 457 -17.98 12.26 38.82
N ARG A 458 -17.77 12.81 37.60
CA ARG A 458 -18.78 12.80 36.53
C ARG A 458 -18.84 11.47 35.78
N CYS A 459 -17.72 10.75 35.72
CA CYS A 459 -17.67 9.44 35.12
C CYS A 459 -17.65 8.34 36.18
N LYS A 460 -18.70 7.51 36.21
CA LYS A 460 -18.90 6.51 37.28
C LYS A 460 -18.14 5.22 37.01
N ARG A 461 -17.79 4.95 35.76
CA ARG A 461 -17.27 3.63 35.36
C ARG A 461 -15.77 3.60 35.09
N THR A 462 -15.11 4.77 35.04
CA THR A 462 -13.65 4.84 34.90
C THR A 462 -12.99 4.64 36.25
N ARG A 463 -12.27 3.52 36.38
CA ARG A 463 -11.50 3.15 37.56
C ARG A 463 -10.03 2.94 37.22
N TYR A 464 -9.17 3.25 38.17
CA TYR A 464 -7.72 3.12 38.05
C TYR A 464 -7.20 2.08 39.03
N CYS A 465 -6.00 1.56 38.81
CA CYS A 465 -5.34 0.68 39.78
C CYS A 465 -4.68 1.46 40.94
N SER A 466 -4.48 2.77 40.79
CA SER A 466 -3.81 3.64 41.77
C SER A 466 -4.07 5.12 41.48
N HIS A 467 -3.85 5.99 42.47
CA HIS A 467 -3.88 7.45 42.29
C HIS A 467 -2.83 7.93 41.27
N TRP A 468 -1.67 7.28 41.21
CA TRP A 468 -0.64 7.61 40.24
C TRP A 468 -1.10 7.40 38.78
N CYS A 469 -1.81 6.30 38.52
CA CYS A 469 -2.40 6.07 37.20
C CYS A 469 -3.47 7.10 36.86
N LEU A 470 -4.32 7.47 37.82
CA LEU A 470 -5.31 8.53 37.68
C LEU A 470 -4.64 9.88 37.34
N GLN A 471 -3.61 10.29 38.08
CA GLN A 471 -2.90 11.55 37.86
C GLN A 471 -2.19 11.62 36.50
N ARG A 472 -1.76 10.47 35.96
CA ARG A 472 -1.12 10.41 34.64
C ARG A 472 -2.09 10.35 33.47
N ASP A 473 -3.37 10.08 33.71
CA ASP A 473 -4.39 10.02 32.66
C ASP A 473 -5.01 11.41 32.39
N LYS A 474 -4.17 12.32 31.92
CA LYS A 474 -4.55 13.72 31.66
C LYS A 474 -5.63 13.82 30.57
N GLU A 475 -5.55 12.96 29.56
CA GLU A 475 -6.48 12.93 28.43
C GLU A 475 -7.91 12.64 28.89
N HIS A 476 -8.08 11.62 29.75
CA HIS A 476 -9.37 11.30 30.33
C HIS A 476 -9.90 12.45 31.21
N ILE A 477 -9.05 13.00 32.08
CA ILE A 477 -9.45 14.10 33.00
C ILE A 477 -9.96 15.30 32.20
N GLU A 478 -9.27 15.69 31.12
CA GLU A 478 -9.69 16.80 30.28
C GLU A 478 -11.07 16.55 29.66
N MET A 479 -11.28 15.40 29.02
CA MET A 479 -12.58 15.05 28.43
C MET A 479 -13.70 14.99 29.47
N CYS A 480 -13.42 14.40 30.63
CA CYS A 480 -14.42 14.22 31.67
C CYS A 480 -14.83 15.55 32.31
N SER A 481 -13.88 16.49 32.49
CA SER A 481 -14.17 17.84 32.98
C SER A 481 -15.09 18.65 32.07
N LYS A 482 -15.17 18.27 30.79
CA LYS A 482 -16.01 18.88 29.74
C LYS A 482 -17.31 18.12 29.47
N ASN A 483 -17.72 17.18 30.33
CA ASN A 483 -18.92 16.33 30.19
C ASN A 483 -18.96 15.36 29.00
N TRP A 484 -17.92 15.31 28.16
CA TRP A 484 -17.91 14.45 26.97
C TRP A 484 -17.87 12.95 27.29
N PHE A 485 -17.28 12.58 28.43
CA PHE A 485 -17.20 11.17 28.81
C PHE A 485 -18.57 10.57 29.13
N MET A 486 -19.55 11.37 29.59
CA MET A 486 -20.91 10.88 29.81
C MET A 486 -21.57 10.47 28.49
N ILE A 487 -21.38 11.24 27.42
CA ILE A 487 -21.90 10.94 26.08
C ILE A 487 -21.36 9.59 25.59
N ILE A 488 -20.06 9.36 25.76
CA ILE A 488 -19.41 8.09 25.40
C ILE A 488 -19.93 6.93 26.28
N GLU A 489 -20.08 7.14 27.59
CA GLU A 489 -20.64 6.12 28.46
C GLU A 489 -22.09 5.78 28.11
N HIS A 490 -22.88 6.73 27.60
CA HIS A 490 -24.23 6.48 27.12
C HIS A 490 -24.24 5.72 25.79
N SER A 491 -23.43 6.14 24.82
CA SER A 491 -23.35 5.48 23.50
C SER A 491 -22.96 4.01 23.58
N THR A 492 -22.09 3.68 24.53
CA THR A 492 -21.60 2.31 24.72
C THR A 492 -22.56 1.40 25.47
N ARG A 493 -23.64 1.91 26.06
CA ARG A 493 -24.61 1.10 26.82
C ARG A 493 -25.69 0.47 25.96
N GLY A 494 -26.02 1.06 24.81
CA GLY A 494 -27.25 0.70 24.10
C GLY A 494 -28.52 0.90 24.95
N GLU A 495 -28.44 1.71 26.01
CA GLU A 495 -29.57 2.13 26.83
C GLU A 495 -30.27 3.30 26.11
N ASP A 496 -31.61 3.26 25.99
CA ASP A 496 -32.41 4.35 25.42
C ASP A 496 -32.12 5.68 26.12
N VAL A 497 -31.85 6.72 25.32
CA VAL A 497 -31.32 8.01 25.79
C VAL A 497 -32.41 8.90 26.42
N ASP A 498 -33.65 8.42 26.48
CA ASP A 498 -34.81 9.14 27.06
C ASP A 498 -34.69 9.41 28.57
N THR A 499 -33.68 8.84 29.24
CA THR A 499 -33.47 8.99 30.70
C THR A 499 -32.40 10.02 31.08
N VAL A 500 -31.77 10.69 30.11
CA VAL A 500 -30.74 11.71 30.38
C VAL A 500 -31.41 13.05 30.64
N ASP A 501 -31.15 13.67 31.79
CA ASP A 501 -31.61 15.03 32.10
C ASP A 501 -30.95 16.05 31.17
N VAL A 502 -31.63 16.31 30.06
CA VAL A 502 -31.23 17.19 28.96
C VAL A 502 -30.94 18.62 29.45
N ALA A 503 -31.59 19.05 30.54
CA ALA A 503 -31.38 20.38 31.12
C ALA A 503 -29.97 20.56 31.71
N ALA A 504 -29.33 19.47 32.15
CA ALA A 504 -27.97 19.51 32.72
C ALA A 504 -26.86 19.58 31.66
N LEU A 505 -27.19 19.40 30.37
CA LEU A 505 -26.23 19.29 29.26
C LEU A 505 -26.18 20.51 28.34
N GLY A 506 -27.01 21.54 28.59
CA GLY A 506 -27.06 22.74 27.77
C GLY A 506 -27.75 22.52 26.41
N THR A 507 -28.23 23.61 25.80
CA THR A 507 -29.16 23.60 24.65
C THR A 507 -28.61 22.99 23.35
N SER A 508 -27.32 22.68 23.25
CA SER A 508 -26.73 21.99 22.09
C SER A 508 -26.76 20.46 22.16
N MET A 509 -27.21 19.86 23.28
CA MET A 509 -27.01 18.43 23.55
C MET A 509 -28.27 17.55 23.54
N SER A 510 -29.49 18.11 23.57
CA SER A 510 -30.74 17.32 23.45
C SER A 510 -30.82 16.51 22.15
N TRP A 511 -30.17 17.02 21.12
CA TRP A 511 -30.17 16.53 19.76
C TRP A 511 -29.20 15.35 19.53
N PHE A 512 -28.12 15.24 20.32
CA PHE A 512 -27.13 14.15 20.25
C PHE A 512 -27.70 12.78 20.66
N SER A 513 -28.67 12.79 21.57
CA SER A 513 -29.33 11.61 22.13
C SER A 513 -30.16 10.83 21.10
N TRP A 514 -30.88 11.55 20.24
CA TRP A 514 -31.71 10.98 19.19
C TRP A 514 -30.86 10.36 18.06
N LEU A 515 -29.74 11.01 17.76
CA LEU A 515 -28.76 10.62 16.75
C LEU A 515 -28.01 9.32 17.08
N LEU A 516 -27.75 9.11 18.37
CA LEU A 516 -27.06 7.93 18.90
C LEU A 516 -27.89 6.65 18.71
N LEU A 517 -29.20 6.74 18.92
CA LEU A 517 -30.15 5.64 18.71
C LEU A 517 -30.23 5.21 17.26
N THR A 518 -30.13 6.18 16.34
CA THR A 518 -30.21 5.93 14.90
C THR A 518 -28.91 5.35 14.33
N VAL A 519 -27.74 5.80 14.81
CA VAL A 519 -26.43 5.22 14.44
C VAL A 519 -26.27 3.78 14.96
N LEU A 520 -26.74 3.48 16.17
CA LEU A 520 -26.70 2.11 16.73
C LEU A 520 -27.58 1.13 15.92
N SER A 521 -28.78 1.55 15.51
CA SER A 521 -29.65 0.78 14.60
C SER A 521 -28.96 0.49 13.24
N PHE A 522 -28.18 1.44 12.74
CA PHE A 522 -27.44 1.31 11.50
C PHE A 522 -26.20 0.40 11.61
N ILE A 523 -25.43 0.49 12.70
CA ILE A 523 -24.30 -0.43 12.97
C ILE A 523 -24.81 -1.87 13.03
N ALA A 524 -25.98 -2.12 13.62
CA ALA A 524 -26.62 -3.44 13.61
C ALA A 524 -26.94 -3.92 12.18
N ARG A 525 -27.47 -3.05 11.32
CA ARG A 525 -27.75 -3.37 9.89
C ARG A 525 -26.48 -3.60 9.07
N LEU A 526 -25.42 -2.82 9.27
CA LEU A 526 -24.12 -3.01 8.63
C LEU A 526 -23.45 -4.34 9.01
N MET A 527 -23.70 -4.80 10.24
CA MET A 527 -23.16 -6.06 10.76
C MET A 527 -24.05 -7.28 10.45
N GLY A 528 -25.10 -7.12 9.64
CA GLY A 528 -26.01 -8.22 9.27
C GLY A 528 -26.88 -8.74 10.42
N PHE A 529 -26.96 -8.01 11.54
CA PHE A 529 -27.89 -8.34 12.62
C PHE A 529 -29.28 -7.81 12.23
N GLY A 530 -30.20 -8.70 11.92
CA GLY A 530 -31.63 -8.37 11.91
C GLY A 530 -32.06 -8.01 13.33
N ILE A 531 -32.51 -6.77 13.52
CA ILE A 531 -33.27 -6.35 14.70
C ILE A 531 -34.74 -6.59 14.41
#